data_AF-A0A8J2VF87-F1
#
_entry.id   AF-A0A8J2VF87-F1
#
_cell.length_a   1.000
_cell.length_b   1.000
_cell.length_c   1.000
_cell.angle_alpha   90.00
_cell.angle_beta   90.00
_cell.angle_gamma   90.00
#
_symmetry.space_group_name_H-M   'P 1'
#
loop_
_entity.id
_entity.type
_entity.pdbx_description
1 polymer ?
#
loop_
_entity_poly.entity_id
_entity_poly.type
_entity_poly.pdbx_seq_one_letter_code
_entity_poly.pdbx_strand_id
1 'polypeptide(L)'
;MWDIEEQIMSAAASMNINVTKISEHDTELRFRELSRKYANGTKLFPLWEHLDNDIAVQHPEAWKWIAEYIGDSQAILMFNPSDEKSSYEVDGGENLVKLLSEMFNVEF
;
A
#
# COMPACT_ATOMS: atom_id res chain seq x y z
N MET A 1 -18.58 -3.07 7.74
CA MET A 1 -17.20 -2.54 7.68
C MET A 1 -16.34 -3.75 7.38
N TRP A 2 -15.69 -3.76 6.24
CA TRP A 2 -14.92 -4.91 5.77
C TRP A 2 -13.60 -4.91 6.53
N ASP A 3 -13.15 -6.07 7.00
CA ASP A 3 -11.89 -6.18 7.73
C ASP A 3 -10.75 -6.28 6.69
N ILE A 4 -10.04 -5.16 6.48
CA ILE A 4 -8.95 -5.06 5.51
C ILE A 4 -7.79 -5.96 5.95
N GLU A 5 -7.47 -5.97 7.25
CA GLU A 5 -6.47 -6.87 7.83
C GLU A 5 -6.80 -8.34 7.53
N GLU A 6 -8.03 -8.77 7.81
CA GLU A 6 -8.45 -10.16 7.59
C GLU A 6 -8.28 -10.56 6.12
N GLN A 7 -8.65 -9.67 5.18
CA GLN A 7 -8.50 -9.93 3.75
C GLN A 7 -7.04 -10.07 3.34
N ILE A 8 -6.19 -9.13 3.76
CA ILE A 8 -4.75 -9.15 3.46
C ILE A 8 -4.12 -10.42 4.01
N MET A 9 -4.36 -10.73 5.28
CA MET A 9 -3.72 -11.87 5.94
C MET A 9 -4.24 -13.21 5.39
N SER A 10 -5.52 -13.30 5.04
CA SER A 10 -6.11 -14.51 4.44
C SER A 10 -5.58 -14.75 3.02
N ALA A 11 -5.50 -13.70 2.19
CA ALA A 11 -4.93 -13.78 0.85
C ALA A 11 -3.43 -14.11 0.88
N ALA A 12 -2.68 -13.46 1.78
CA ALA A 12 -1.27 -13.77 1.98
C ALA A 12 -1.04 -15.23 2.38
N ALA A 13 -1.83 -15.74 3.31
CA ALA A 13 -1.74 -17.13 3.76
C ALA A 13 -2.07 -18.13 2.64
N SER A 14 -3.10 -17.88 1.82
CA SER A 14 -3.50 -18.79 0.74
C SER A 14 -2.44 -18.88 -0.37
N MET A 15 -1.68 -17.80 -0.57
CA MET A 15 -0.63 -17.70 -1.60
C MET A 15 0.79 -17.95 -1.07
N ASN A 16 0.94 -18.24 0.24
CA ASN A 16 2.23 -18.38 0.91
C ASN A 16 3.13 -17.14 0.71
N ILE A 17 2.54 -15.95 0.83
CA ILE A 17 3.22 -14.66 0.77
C ILE A 17 3.52 -14.20 2.20
N ASN A 18 4.75 -13.76 2.44
CA ASN A 18 5.11 -13.16 3.71
C ASN A 18 4.55 -11.74 3.79
N VAL A 19 3.70 -11.49 4.77
CA VAL A 19 3.16 -10.16 5.07
C VAL A 19 3.36 -9.87 6.55
N THR A 20 3.96 -8.73 6.84
CA THR A 20 4.18 -8.28 8.22
C THR A 20 3.34 -7.05 8.51
N LYS A 21 2.48 -7.14 9.54
CA LYS A 21 1.71 -5.99 10.02
C LYS A 21 2.63 -4.99 10.72
N ILE A 22 2.54 -3.73 10.30
CA ILE A 22 3.14 -2.59 10.97
C ILE A 22 2.16 -2.08 12.03
N SER A 23 2.66 -1.77 13.22
CA SER A 23 1.83 -1.20 14.29
C SER A 23 1.16 0.11 13.86
N GLU A 24 0.02 0.45 14.44
CA GLU A 24 -0.65 1.74 14.16
C GLU A 24 0.28 2.92 14.45
N HIS A 25 1.09 2.83 15.52
CA HIS A 25 2.04 3.87 15.90
C HIS A 25 3.12 4.08 14.85
N ASP A 26 3.75 2.99 14.40
CA ASP A 26 4.81 3.04 13.38
C ASP A 26 4.25 3.43 12.02
N THR A 27 3.01 3.05 11.72
CA THR A 27 2.28 3.48 10.52
C THR A 27 2.10 5.00 10.52
N GLU A 28 1.64 5.59 11.64
CA GLU A 28 1.48 7.03 11.77
C GLU A 28 2.83 7.78 11.68
N LEU A 29 3.90 7.22 12.24
CA LEU A 29 5.26 7.78 12.11
C LEU A 29 5.73 7.79 10.65
N ARG A 30 5.64 6.65 9.96
CA ARG A 30 6.02 6.53 8.54
C ARG A 30 5.20 7.45 7.65
N PHE A 31 3.89 7.53 7.88
CA PHE A 31 3.01 8.45 7.14
C PHE A 31 3.46 9.91 7.31
N ARG A 32 3.77 10.34 8.54
CA ARG A 32 4.28 11.70 8.81
C ARG A 32 5.61 11.97 8.10
N GLU A 33 6.50 10.99 8.04
CA GLU A 33 7.78 11.13 7.34
C GLU A 33 7.61 11.25 5.82
N LEU A 34 6.78 10.39 5.22
CA LEU A 34 6.44 10.43 3.80
C LEU A 34 5.76 11.75 3.42
N SER A 35 4.77 12.16 4.21
CA SER A 35 4.06 13.41 4.07
C SER A 35 5.01 14.62 4.08
N ARG A 36 5.92 14.71 5.03
CA ARG A 36 6.92 15.79 5.10
C ARG A 36 7.83 15.80 3.88
N LYS A 37 8.20 14.63 3.39
CA LYS A 37 9.16 14.49 2.28
C LYS A 37 8.53 14.80 0.92
N TYR A 38 7.29 14.38 0.69
CA TYR A 38 6.69 14.36 -0.64
C TYR A 38 5.45 15.24 -0.80
N ALA A 39 4.84 15.69 0.30
CA ALA A 39 3.57 16.41 0.28
C ALA A 39 3.53 17.57 1.28
N ASN A 40 4.68 18.22 1.51
CA ASN A 40 4.86 19.40 2.36
C ASN A 40 4.24 19.29 3.77
N GLY A 41 4.21 18.08 4.33
CA GLY A 41 3.68 17.82 5.67
C GLY A 41 2.15 17.73 5.76
N THR A 42 1.42 17.64 4.64
CA THR A 42 -0.05 17.43 4.64
C THR A 42 -0.44 16.12 5.32
N LYS A 43 -1.55 16.13 6.06
CA LYS A 43 -2.06 14.90 6.71
C LYS A 43 -3.20 14.24 5.92
N LEU A 44 -3.44 14.70 4.71
CA LEU A 44 -4.54 14.21 3.88
C LEU A 44 -4.14 12.90 3.18
N PHE A 45 -5.10 12.00 3.08
CA PHE A 45 -4.99 10.77 2.32
C PHE A 45 -5.94 10.87 1.12
N PRO A 46 -5.54 10.42 -0.08
CA PRO A 46 -4.21 9.87 -0.36
C PRO A 46 -3.14 10.95 -0.53
N LEU A 47 -1.88 10.63 -0.15
CA LEU A 47 -0.77 11.59 -0.22
C LEU A 47 -0.51 12.08 -1.65
N TRP A 48 -0.83 11.26 -2.66
CA TRP A 48 -0.53 11.59 -4.06
C TRP A 48 -1.34 12.77 -4.60
N GLU A 49 -2.46 13.13 -3.99
CA GLU A 49 -3.26 14.33 -4.37
C GLU A 49 -2.59 15.66 -4.00
N HIS A 50 -1.50 15.60 -3.24
CA HIS A 50 -0.79 16.76 -2.72
C HIS A 50 0.69 16.75 -3.04
N LEU A 51 1.10 15.96 -4.04
CA LEU A 51 2.48 15.98 -4.52
C LEU A 51 2.75 17.29 -5.24
N ASP A 52 3.93 17.87 -4.99
CA ASP A 52 4.34 19.10 -5.66
C ASP A 52 4.52 18.90 -7.18
N ASN A 53 4.83 17.67 -7.61
CA ASN A 53 4.95 17.27 -9.01
C ASN A 53 4.53 15.79 -9.16
N ASP A 54 3.39 15.53 -9.77
CA ASP A 54 2.93 14.17 -10.07
C ASP A 54 3.09 13.82 -11.57
N ILE A 55 3.35 12.54 -11.82
CA ILE A 55 3.28 11.95 -13.17
C ILE A 55 2.33 10.77 -13.05
N ALA A 56 1.23 10.83 -13.79
CA ALA A 56 0.24 9.76 -13.86
C ALA A 56 0.33 9.02 -15.19
N VAL A 57 0.25 7.69 -15.16
CA VAL A 57 0.13 6.87 -16.36
C VAL A 57 -1.23 6.19 -16.36
N GLN A 58 -2.03 6.46 -17.39
CA GLN A 58 -3.34 5.83 -17.57
C GLN A 58 -3.22 4.67 -18.55
N HIS A 59 -3.02 3.47 -18.01
CA HIS A 59 -3.05 2.23 -18.78
C HIS A 59 -3.84 1.17 -18.00
N PRO A 60 -4.76 0.40 -18.64
CA PRO A 60 -5.61 -0.57 -17.94
C PRO A 60 -4.85 -1.62 -17.12
N GLU A 61 -3.60 -1.89 -17.50
CA GLU A 61 -2.73 -2.87 -16.84
C GLU A 61 -1.52 -2.23 -16.14
N ALA A 62 -1.49 -0.90 -15.96
CA ALA A 62 -0.38 -0.21 -15.31
C ALA A 62 -0.10 -0.74 -13.89
N TRP A 63 -1.12 -1.18 -13.18
CA TRP A 63 -1.00 -1.74 -11.83
C TRP A 63 -0.12 -2.99 -11.79
N LYS A 64 -0.02 -3.76 -12.88
CA LYS A 64 0.89 -4.91 -12.98
C LYS A 64 2.36 -4.49 -13.03
N TRP A 65 2.65 -3.27 -13.51
CA TRP A 65 4.02 -2.76 -13.59
C TRP A 65 4.63 -2.48 -12.21
N ILE A 66 3.80 -2.45 -11.15
CA ILE A 66 4.27 -2.42 -9.76
C ILE A 66 5.23 -3.59 -9.48
N ALA A 67 4.98 -4.77 -10.07
CA ALA A 67 5.85 -5.93 -9.92
C ALA A 67 7.27 -5.63 -10.43
N GLU A 68 7.38 -5.09 -11.64
CA GLU A 68 8.66 -4.73 -12.26
C GLU A 68 9.35 -3.57 -11.54
N TYR A 69 8.59 -2.57 -11.09
CA TYR A 69 9.14 -1.40 -10.41
C TYR A 69 9.75 -1.74 -9.04
N ILE A 70 9.08 -2.58 -8.25
CA ILE A 70 9.57 -3.00 -6.93
C ILE A 70 10.66 -4.07 -7.06
N GLY A 71 10.54 -4.97 -8.04
CA GLY A 71 11.43 -6.13 -8.20
C GLY A 71 11.40 -7.01 -6.95
N ASP A 72 12.59 -7.35 -6.43
CA ASP A 72 12.74 -8.15 -5.21
C ASP A 72 12.72 -7.31 -3.90
N SER A 73 12.42 -6.01 -3.99
CA SER A 73 12.40 -5.12 -2.84
C SER A 73 11.13 -5.27 -2.00
N GLN A 74 11.17 -4.78 -0.77
CA GLN A 74 9.99 -4.70 0.09
C GLN A 74 9.13 -3.48 -0.28
N ALA A 75 7.82 -3.62 -0.12
CA ALA A 75 6.87 -2.53 -0.26
C ALA A 75 5.95 -2.43 0.96
N ILE A 76 5.51 -1.21 1.24
CA ILE A 76 4.57 -0.93 2.32
C ILE A 76 3.22 -0.59 1.68
N LEU A 77 2.21 -1.39 2.00
CA LEU A 77 0.82 -1.10 1.66
C LEU A 77 0.22 -0.24 2.76
N MET A 78 -0.21 0.97 2.39
CA MET A 78 -0.83 1.95 3.29
C MET A 78 -2.25 2.24 2.84
N PHE A 79 -3.17 2.40 3.79
CA PHE A 79 -4.58 2.66 3.53
C PHE A 79 -5.00 4.02 4.08
N ASN A 80 -6.20 4.45 3.68
CA ASN A 80 -6.85 5.57 4.32
C ASN A 80 -7.05 5.24 5.81
N PRO A 81 -6.58 6.09 6.75
CA PRO A 81 -6.70 5.83 8.19
C PRO A 81 -8.14 5.68 8.71
N SER A 82 -9.16 6.10 7.95
CA SER A 82 -10.56 5.82 8.29
C SER A 82 -10.97 4.37 8.06
N ASP A 83 -10.28 3.68 7.15
CA ASP A 83 -10.62 2.34 6.69
C ASP A 83 -9.70 1.31 7.36
N GLU A 84 -8.39 1.59 7.44
CA GLU A 84 -7.40 0.76 8.12
C GLU A 84 -6.26 1.63 8.66
N LYS A 85 -5.90 1.44 9.93
CA LYS A 85 -4.90 2.25 10.64
C LYS A 85 -3.50 1.66 10.59
N SER A 86 -3.41 0.37 10.32
CA SER A 86 -2.15 -0.33 10.15
C SER A 86 -1.71 -0.34 8.69
N SER A 87 -0.41 -0.50 8.49
CA SER A 87 0.20 -0.75 7.19
C SER A 87 0.79 -2.16 7.17
N TYR A 88 1.10 -2.65 5.98
CA TYR A 88 1.54 -4.04 5.78
C TYR A 88 2.78 -4.06 4.89
N GLU A 89 3.84 -4.70 5.35
CA GLU A 89 5.04 -4.93 4.56
C GLU A 89 4.87 -6.22 3.75
N VAL A 90 5.12 -6.14 2.45
CA VAL A 90 5.06 -7.26 1.51
C VAL A 90 6.41 -7.37 0.80
N ASP A 91 6.96 -8.58 0.76
CA ASP A 91 8.24 -8.85 0.13
C ASP A 91 8.07 -9.12 -1.37
N GLY A 92 8.69 -8.32 -2.23
CA GLY A 92 8.71 -8.52 -3.67
C GLY A 92 7.47 -7.99 -4.40
N GLY A 93 7.69 -7.35 -5.54
CA GLY A 93 6.65 -6.74 -6.35
C GLY A 93 5.63 -7.75 -6.90
N GLU A 94 6.10 -8.93 -7.32
CA GLU A 94 5.23 -10.03 -7.78
C GLU A 94 4.23 -10.48 -6.70
N ASN A 95 4.69 -10.55 -5.45
CA ASN A 95 3.83 -10.92 -4.33
C ASN A 95 2.83 -9.81 -4.02
N LEU A 96 3.26 -8.54 -4.07
CA LEU A 96 2.33 -7.42 -3.91
C LEU A 96 1.25 -7.45 -4.99
N VAL A 97 1.60 -7.61 -6.26
CA VAL A 97 0.63 -7.67 -7.37
C VAL A 97 -0.35 -8.84 -7.21
N LYS A 98 0.13 -10.02 -6.80
CA LYS A 98 -0.75 -11.16 -6.48
C LYS A 98 -1.71 -10.84 -5.34
N LEU A 99 -1.20 -10.22 -4.27
CA LEU A 99 -2.01 -9.81 -3.13
C LEU A 99 -3.09 -8.80 -3.52
N LEU A 100 -2.74 -7.78 -4.30
CA LEU A 100 -3.68 -6.78 -4.84
C LEU A 100 -4.76 -7.43 -5.72
N SER A 101 -4.41 -8.49 -6.46
CA SER A 101 -5.35 -9.20 -7.35
C SER A 101 -6.45 -9.97 -6.60
N GLU A 102 -6.18 -10.38 -5.35
CA GLU A 102 -7.11 -11.12 -4.50
C GLU A 102 -7.94 -10.21 -3.58
N MET A 103 -7.62 -8.93 -3.53
CA MET A 103 -8.40 -7.98 -2.75
C MET A 103 -9.57 -7.44 -3.57
N PHE A 104 -10.77 -7.64 -3.04
CA PHE A 104 -12.00 -7.13 -3.59
C PHE A 104 -12.50 -6.03 -2.63
N ASN A 105 -12.69 -4.79 -3.10
CA ASN A 105 -13.17 -3.60 -2.34
C ASN A 105 -12.13 -2.67 -1.71
N VAL A 106 -10.96 -2.58 -2.32
CA VAL A 106 -10.00 -1.49 -2.08
C VAL A 106 -9.77 -0.79 -3.41
N GLU A 107 -10.01 0.52 -3.43
CA GLU A 107 -9.73 1.35 -4.61
C GLU A 107 -8.24 1.71 -4.60
N PHE A 108 -7.55 1.43 -5.71
CA PHE A 108 -6.13 1.70 -5.92
C PHE A 108 -5.94 2.69 -7.06
#